data_AF-A0A6P0DTI0-F1
#
_entry.id   AF-A0A6P0DTI0-F1
#
_cell.length_a   1.000
_cell.length_b   1.000
_cell.length_c   1.000
_cell.angle_alpha   90.00
_cell.angle_beta   90.00
_cell.angle_gamma   90.00
#
_symmetry.space_group_name_H-M   'P 1'
#
loop_
_entity.id
_entity.type
_entity.pdbx_description
1 polymer ?
#
loop_
_entity_poly.entity_id
_entity_poly.type
_entity_poly.pdbx_seq_one_letter_code
_entity_poly.pdbx_strand_id
1 'polypeptide(L)'
;KRQRYSLMTQGEQVHISSYPPIWPTRVPTESDNYDNRAANRIRASAHCFEAKCFGIIVAGHLDEVARKSIALDDPAIEAIIDASPRATSFFLGPTGAATGDEMIDEGIGYAQIDLDDCVEPKRFHDVVAGYNRFDIFDVTVNRVRRNPIRFLEGRAEDALTSPEAVAVPE
;
A
#
# COMPACT_ATOMS: atom_id res chain seq x y z
N LYS A 1 -4.41 4.05 -7.54
CA LYS A 1 -5.73 3.76 -8.18
C LYS A 1 -5.83 2.34 -8.76
N ARG A 2 -4.91 1.87 -9.61
CA ARG A 2 -5.00 0.51 -10.22
C ARG A 2 -4.83 -0.68 -9.24
N GLN A 3 -4.01 -0.56 -8.20
CA GLN A 3 -3.90 -1.60 -7.16
C GLN A 3 -5.21 -1.79 -6.36
N ARG A 4 -5.98 -0.72 -6.14
CA ARG A 4 -7.23 -0.79 -5.36
C ARG A 4 -8.27 -1.68 -6.05
N TYR A 5 -8.49 -1.48 -7.36
CA TYR A 5 -9.43 -2.30 -8.13
C TYR A 5 -9.05 -3.78 -8.08
N SER A 6 -7.76 -4.10 -8.20
CA SER A 6 -7.27 -5.49 -8.12
C SER A 6 -7.57 -6.15 -6.76
N LEU A 7 -7.41 -5.43 -5.65
CA LEU A 7 -7.75 -5.95 -4.32
C LEU A 7 -9.26 -6.12 -4.14
N MET A 8 -10.06 -5.15 -4.57
CA MET A 8 -11.52 -5.24 -4.55
C MET A 8 -12.03 -6.45 -5.36
N THR A 9 -11.50 -6.69 -6.56
CA THR A 9 -11.89 -7.83 -7.40
C THR A 9 -11.53 -9.19 -6.80
N GLN A 10 -10.57 -9.23 -5.87
CA GLN A 10 -10.20 -10.43 -5.12
C GLN A 10 -11.08 -10.63 -3.88
N GLY A 11 -12.09 -9.77 -3.67
CA GLY A 11 -13.02 -9.88 -2.54
C GLY A 11 -12.40 -9.45 -1.22
N GLU A 12 -11.47 -8.49 -1.22
CA GLU A 12 -10.90 -7.94 0.02
C GLU A 12 -12.01 -7.46 0.98
N GLN A 13 -12.06 -8.04 2.19
CA GLN A 13 -13.00 -7.66 3.26
C GLN A 13 -12.30 -6.89 4.40
N VAL A 14 -10.98 -7.05 4.52
CA VAL A 14 -10.14 -6.31 5.47
C VAL A 14 -8.91 -5.80 4.71
N HIS A 15 -8.73 -4.49 4.70
CA HIS A 15 -7.59 -3.81 4.12
C HIS A 15 -6.61 -3.40 5.22
N ILE A 16 -5.33 -3.71 5.02
CA ILE A 16 -4.26 -3.31 5.94
C ILE A 16 -3.35 -2.33 5.23
N SER A 17 -3.12 -1.17 5.85
CA SER A 17 -2.17 -0.18 5.34
C SER A 17 -1.18 0.22 6.43
N SER A 18 0.07 0.40 6.02
CA SER A 18 1.17 0.79 6.90
C SER A 18 1.75 2.12 6.44
N TYR A 19 1.93 3.04 7.37
CA TYR A 19 2.44 4.39 7.14
C TYR A 19 3.70 4.67 7.97
N PRO A 20 4.60 5.54 7.46
CA PRO A 20 5.76 5.98 8.22
C PRO A 20 5.34 6.79 9.46
N PRO A 21 6.18 6.81 10.53
CA PRO A 21 5.85 7.49 11.79
C PRO A 21 5.69 9.01 11.63
N ILE A 22 6.50 9.61 10.76
CA ILE A 22 6.46 11.02 10.39
C ILE A 22 6.73 11.15 8.89
N TRP A 23 6.33 12.27 8.29
CA TRP A 23 6.62 12.58 6.88
C TRP A 23 7.07 14.04 6.71
N PRO A 24 8.33 14.37 7.06
CA PRO A 24 8.86 15.73 6.95
C PRO A 24 8.95 16.14 5.49
N THR A 25 8.05 17.01 5.04
CA THR A 25 8.05 17.53 3.65
C THR A 25 8.62 18.92 3.52
N ARG A 26 8.67 19.65 4.64
CA ARG A 26 9.14 21.04 4.73
C ARG A 26 9.94 21.23 6.00
N VAL A 27 10.83 22.21 5.96
CA VAL A 27 11.52 22.70 7.15
C VAL A 27 10.55 23.52 8.00
N PRO A 28 10.71 23.56 9.35
CA PRO A 28 9.75 24.19 10.27
C PRO A 28 9.48 25.68 10.02
N THR A 29 10.34 26.36 9.28
CA THR A 29 10.24 27.80 8.98
C THR A 29 9.38 28.12 7.77
N GLU A 30 8.98 27.11 6.98
CA GLU A 30 8.29 27.27 5.70
C GLU A 30 6.92 26.61 5.73
N SER A 31 5.91 27.32 6.27
CA SER A 31 4.48 26.92 6.26
C SER A 31 4.16 25.57 6.96
N ASP A 32 2.87 25.23 7.04
CA ASP A 32 2.44 23.97 7.67
C ASP A 32 3.00 22.76 6.92
N ASN A 33 3.55 21.81 7.67
CA ASN A 33 4.01 20.53 7.14
C ASN A 33 2.82 19.72 6.59
N TYR A 34 3.11 18.71 5.75
CA TYR A 34 2.07 17.82 5.26
C TYR A 34 1.35 17.11 6.41
N ASP A 35 0.04 17.31 6.55
CA ASP A 35 -0.78 16.60 7.52
C ASP A 35 -0.97 15.14 7.08
N ASN A 36 -0.01 14.31 7.48
CA ASN A 36 0.00 12.89 7.22
C ASN A 36 -1.20 12.19 7.87
N ARG A 37 -1.66 12.62 9.05
CA ARG A 37 -2.81 12.04 9.74
C ARG A 37 -4.09 12.23 8.92
N ALA A 38 -4.40 13.47 8.53
CA ALA A 38 -5.57 13.74 7.68
C ALA A 38 -5.44 13.04 6.32
N ALA A 39 -4.26 13.06 5.72
CA ALA A 39 -4.02 12.40 4.44
C ALA A 39 -4.21 10.88 4.49
N ASN A 40 -3.68 10.22 5.51
CA ASN A 40 -3.81 8.78 5.70
C ASN A 40 -5.28 8.41 5.93
N ARG A 41 -5.98 9.17 6.78
CA ARG A 41 -7.41 9.00 7.01
C ARG A 41 -8.22 9.13 5.73
N ILE A 42 -8.04 10.20 4.96
CA ILE A 42 -8.79 10.41 3.70
C ILE A 42 -8.54 9.27 2.70
N ARG A 43 -7.28 8.84 2.52
CA ARG A 43 -6.94 7.78 1.55
C ARG A 43 -7.51 6.43 1.96
N ALA A 44 -7.37 6.07 3.24
CA ALA A 44 -7.84 4.81 3.79
C ALA A 44 -9.37 4.77 3.83
N SER A 45 -10.02 5.85 4.31
CA SER A 45 -11.49 5.97 4.31
C SER A 45 -12.07 5.89 2.91
N ALA A 46 -11.44 6.52 1.92
CA ALA A 46 -11.88 6.40 0.54
C ALA A 46 -11.76 4.96 0.02
N HIS A 47 -10.71 4.21 0.38
CA HIS A 47 -10.58 2.81 -0.02
C HIS A 47 -11.63 1.93 0.66
N CYS A 48 -11.78 2.02 1.98
CA CYS A 48 -12.80 1.27 2.73
C CYS A 48 -14.20 1.56 2.21
N PHE A 49 -14.50 2.82 1.92
CA PHE A 49 -15.78 3.23 1.33
C PHE A 49 -15.96 2.73 -0.11
N GLU A 50 -14.94 2.72 -0.96
CA GLU A 50 -15.04 2.20 -2.33
C GLU A 50 -15.20 0.66 -2.33
N ALA A 51 -14.39 -0.04 -1.52
CA ALA A 51 -14.30 -1.50 -1.49
C ALA A 51 -15.37 -2.18 -0.62
N LYS A 52 -16.04 -1.41 0.26
CA LYS A 52 -16.91 -1.91 1.33
C LYS A 52 -16.17 -2.94 2.18
N CYS A 53 -15.01 -2.54 2.68
CA CYS A 53 -14.14 -3.36 3.52
C CYS A 53 -13.75 -2.61 4.80
N PHE A 54 -13.36 -3.35 5.83
CA PHE A 54 -12.76 -2.77 7.03
C PHE A 54 -11.34 -2.34 6.76
N GLY A 55 -10.86 -1.30 7.44
CA GLY A 55 -9.50 -0.81 7.37
C GLY A 55 -8.77 -0.98 8.70
N ILE A 56 -7.57 -1.54 8.66
CA ILE A 56 -6.59 -1.52 9.75
C ILE A 56 -5.44 -0.64 9.29
N ILE A 57 -5.35 0.55 9.87
CA ILE A 57 -4.34 1.54 9.51
C ILE A 57 -3.30 1.53 10.63
N VAL A 58 -2.06 1.24 10.28
CA VAL A 58 -0.95 1.16 11.22
C VAL A 58 0.09 2.21 10.84
N ALA A 59 0.54 2.98 11.81
CA ALA A 59 1.66 3.88 11.68
C ALA A 59 2.82 3.42 12.57
N GLY A 60 4.05 3.59 12.10
CA GLY A 60 5.21 3.45 12.97
C GLY A 60 5.18 4.46 14.11
N HIS A 61 5.88 4.14 15.21
CA HIS A 61 6.16 5.10 16.27
C HIS A 61 7.64 5.50 16.19
N LEU A 62 7.92 6.81 16.27
CA LEU A 62 9.29 7.33 16.36
C LEU A 62 9.56 7.68 17.82
N ASP A 63 10.24 6.78 18.52
CA ASP A 63 10.63 6.97 19.91
C ASP A 63 11.88 7.86 20.04
N GLU A 64 12.25 8.17 21.28
CA GLU A 64 13.41 9.04 21.56
C GLU A 64 14.73 8.42 21.11
N VAL A 65 14.85 7.08 21.15
CA VAL A 65 16.06 6.37 20.72
C VAL A 65 16.24 6.47 19.21
N ALA A 66 15.18 6.26 18.44
CA ALA A 66 15.18 6.43 17.00
C ALA A 66 15.38 7.90 16.61
N ARG A 67 14.72 8.84 17.31
CA ARG A 67 14.91 10.29 17.11
C ARG A 67 16.39 10.68 17.20
N LYS A 68 17.07 10.30 18.28
CA LYS A 68 18.51 10.58 18.46
C LYS A 68 19.38 9.93 17.40
N SER A 69 19.07 8.69 17.03
CA SER A 69 19.82 7.94 16.02
C SER A 69 19.70 8.57 14.62
N ILE A 70 18.55 9.18 14.31
CA ILE A 70 18.32 9.88 13.04
C ILE A 70 18.94 11.28 13.07
N ALA A 71 18.76 12.01 14.17
CA ALA A 71 19.21 13.40 14.28
C ALA A 71 20.73 13.53 14.42
N LEU A 72 21.41 12.52 15.00
CA LEU A 72 22.86 12.55 15.25
C LEU A 72 23.31 13.84 15.97
N ASP A 73 22.51 14.29 16.93
CA ASP A 73 22.68 15.53 17.71
C ASP A 73 22.70 16.82 16.85
N ASP A 74 22.18 16.80 15.62
CA ASP A 74 21.99 17.99 14.78
C ASP A 74 20.69 18.74 15.18
N PRO A 75 20.78 19.96 15.76
CA PRO A 75 19.61 20.70 16.21
C PRO A 75 18.63 21.05 15.10
N ALA A 76 19.09 21.18 13.85
CA ALA A 76 18.22 21.47 12.72
C ALA A 76 17.36 20.25 12.36
N ILE A 77 17.92 19.04 12.43
CA ILE A 77 17.20 17.79 12.17
C ILE A 77 16.23 17.49 13.31
N GLU A 78 16.65 17.69 14.57
CA GLU A 78 15.74 17.57 15.73
C GLU A 78 14.52 18.48 15.59
N ALA A 79 14.73 19.75 15.23
CA ALA A 79 13.64 20.69 15.02
C ALA A 79 12.69 20.25 13.90
N ILE A 80 13.20 19.64 12.81
CA ILE A 80 12.36 19.08 11.73
C ILE A 80 11.53 17.91 12.25
N ILE A 81 12.13 16.98 12.99
CA ILE A 81 11.44 15.81 13.55
C ILE A 81 10.34 16.25 14.51
N ASP A 82 10.64 17.18 15.41
CA ASP A 82 9.72 17.63 16.46
C ASP A 82 8.54 18.44 15.89
N ALA A 83 8.79 19.21 14.83
CA ALA A 83 7.74 19.94 14.13
C ALA A 83 6.93 19.07 13.15
N SER A 84 7.35 17.83 12.90
CA SER A 84 6.65 16.94 11.96
C SER A 84 5.44 16.29 12.61
N PRO A 85 4.24 16.36 11.99
CA PRO A 85 3.07 15.67 12.49
C PRO A 85 3.29 14.16 12.61
N ARG A 86 2.93 13.60 13.76
CA ARG A 86 2.96 12.16 14.01
C ARG A 86 1.80 11.48 13.28
N ALA A 87 2.09 10.37 12.62
CA ALA A 87 1.08 9.51 12.04
C ALA A 87 0.30 8.77 13.14
N THR A 88 -0.89 8.29 12.78
CA THR A 88 -1.81 7.59 13.69
C THR A 88 -2.11 6.19 13.19
N SER A 89 -2.31 5.29 14.15
CA SER A 89 -2.92 3.98 13.92
C SER A 89 -4.40 4.05 14.30
N PHE A 90 -5.28 3.50 13.46
CA PHE A 90 -6.74 3.54 13.68
C PHE A 90 -7.47 2.51 12.83
N PHE A 91 -8.74 2.28 13.13
CA PHE A 91 -9.59 1.38 12.38
C PHE A 91 -10.71 2.12 11.63
N LEU A 92 -11.12 1.56 10.50
CA LEU A 92 -12.20 2.08 9.68
C LEU A 92 -13.22 0.99 9.36
N GLY A 93 -14.50 1.35 9.32
CA GLY A 93 -15.58 0.48 8.85
C GLY A 93 -15.81 0.57 7.33
N PRO A 94 -16.73 -0.26 6.78
CA PRO A 94 -17.07 -0.29 5.35
C PRO A 94 -17.66 1.02 4.79
N THR A 95 -18.10 1.92 5.67
CA THR A 95 -18.57 3.27 5.32
C THR A 95 -17.43 4.29 5.23
N GLY A 96 -16.20 3.90 5.57
CA GLY A 96 -15.06 4.79 5.72
C GLY A 96 -15.04 5.59 7.04
N ALA A 97 -16.03 5.39 7.91
CA ALA A 97 -16.07 5.98 9.25
C ALA A 97 -15.09 5.28 10.21
N ALA A 98 -14.63 6.00 11.23
CA ALA A 98 -13.78 5.42 12.27
C ALA A 98 -14.55 4.40 13.12
N THR A 99 -13.85 3.37 13.56
CA THR A 99 -14.30 2.36 14.51
C THR A 99 -13.16 2.02 15.46
N GLY A 100 -13.46 1.38 16.59
CA GLY A 100 -12.46 0.97 17.58
C GLY A 100 -11.56 2.12 18.07
N ASP A 101 -10.33 1.76 18.43
CA ASP A 101 -9.36 2.68 19.00
C ASP A 101 -8.60 3.49 17.92
N GLU A 102 -8.18 4.70 18.28
CA GLU A 102 -7.21 5.52 17.53
C GLU A 102 -6.02 5.83 18.45
N MET A 103 -4.81 5.62 17.94
CA MET A 103 -3.56 5.75 18.72
C MET A 103 -2.54 6.62 17.99
N ILE A 104 -1.85 7.45 18.77
CA ILE A 104 -0.68 8.25 18.36
C ILE A 104 0.58 7.69 19.02
N ASP A 105 0.49 7.36 20.30
CA ASP A 105 1.59 6.80 21.07
C ASP A 105 1.70 5.28 20.88
N GLU A 106 2.82 4.73 21.30
CA GLU A 106 3.06 3.29 21.26
C GLU A 106 2.01 2.53 22.10
N GLY A 107 1.46 1.46 21.54
CA GLY A 107 0.45 0.67 22.22
C GLY A 107 -0.20 -0.38 21.33
N ILE A 108 -1.28 -0.98 21.86
CA ILE A 108 -2.13 -1.94 21.16
C ILE A 108 -3.55 -1.37 21.13
N GLY A 109 -4.06 -1.13 19.92
CA GLY A 109 -5.43 -0.68 19.70
C GLY A 109 -6.33 -1.85 19.35
N TYR A 110 -7.60 -1.77 19.75
CA TYR A 110 -8.60 -2.80 19.57
C TYR A 110 -9.78 -2.29 18.74
N ALA A 111 -10.38 -3.19 17.97
CA ALA A 111 -11.63 -2.96 17.25
C ALA A 111 -12.40 -4.27 17.11
N GLN A 112 -13.72 -4.15 17.02
CA GLN A 112 -14.59 -5.27 16.64
C GLN A 112 -14.89 -5.17 15.14
N ILE A 113 -14.71 -6.28 14.44
CA ILE A 113 -14.96 -6.39 12.99
C ILE A 113 -16.00 -7.48 12.79
N ASP A 114 -17.18 -7.08 12.32
CA ASP A 114 -18.21 -8.00 11.81
C ASP A 114 -18.20 -7.96 10.29
N LEU A 115 -17.81 -9.06 9.64
CA LEU A 115 -17.66 -9.11 8.19
C LEU A 115 -18.99 -9.04 7.44
N ASP A 116 -20.12 -9.30 8.12
CA ASP A 116 -21.45 -9.21 7.52
C ASP A 116 -21.81 -7.74 7.19
N ASP A 117 -21.23 -6.78 7.91
CA ASP A 117 -21.39 -5.34 7.65
C ASP A 117 -20.85 -4.92 6.27
N CYS A 118 -20.02 -5.74 5.63
CA CYS A 118 -19.52 -5.49 4.27
C CYS A 118 -20.56 -5.80 3.19
N VAL A 119 -21.60 -6.58 3.49
CA VAL A 119 -22.54 -7.13 2.49
C VAL A 119 -23.57 -6.09 2.05
N GLU A 120 -24.28 -5.49 3.01
CA GLU A 120 -25.36 -4.54 2.71
C GLU A 120 -24.87 -3.35 1.86
N PRO A 121 -23.72 -2.71 2.16
CA PRO A 121 -23.24 -1.57 1.38
C PRO A 121 -22.93 -1.88 -0.09
N LYS A 122 -22.56 -3.14 -0.41
CA LYS A 122 -22.33 -3.57 -1.80
C LYS A 122 -23.63 -3.65 -2.60
N ARG A 123 -24.78 -3.87 -1.95
CA ARG A 123 -26.10 -3.84 -2.62
C ARG A 123 -26.43 -2.45 -3.16
N PHE A 124 -25.97 -1.40 -2.48
CA PHE A 124 -26.19 -0.01 -2.92
C PHE A 124 -25.14 0.42 -3.96
N HIS A 125 -23.89 -0.01 -3.79
CA HIS A 125 -22.78 0.46 -4.63
C HIS A 125 -21.61 -0.53 -4.64
N ASP A 126 -21.58 -1.44 -5.62
CA ASP A 126 -20.49 -2.39 -5.86
C ASP A 126 -19.63 -1.99 -7.07
N VAL A 127 -18.45 -1.44 -6.77
CA VAL A 127 -17.48 -0.91 -7.75
C VAL A 127 -16.94 -1.99 -8.70
N VAL A 128 -16.88 -3.25 -8.28
CA VAL A 128 -16.30 -4.34 -9.08
C VAL A 128 -17.36 -5.26 -9.68
N ALA A 129 -18.64 -4.92 -9.52
CA ALA A 129 -19.75 -5.61 -10.14
C ALA A 129 -20.69 -4.61 -10.82
N GLY A 130 -21.87 -4.37 -10.24
CA GLY A 130 -22.97 -3.65 -10.89
C GLY A 130 -22.67 -2.21 -11.28
N TYR A 131 -21.65 -1.57 -10.68
CA TYR A 131 -21.29 -0.18 -10.99
C TYR A 131 -20.21 -0.04 -12.08
N ASN A 132 -19.59 -1.12 -12.53
CA ASN A 132 -18.57 -1.06 -13.57
C ASN A 132 -19.14 -1.30 -14.98
N ARG A 133 -18.59 -0.61 -15.99
CA ARG A 133 -18.91 -0.78 -17.42
C ARG A 133 -17.88 -1.68 -18.09
N PHE A 134 -18.05 -2.99 -17.93
CA PHE A 134 -17.14 -4.01 -18.49
C PHE A 134 -17.07 -4.03 -20.03
N ASP A 135 -18.06 -3.44 -20.70
CA ASP A 135 -18.06 -3.25 -22.16
C ASP A 135 -17.17 -2.09 -22.62
N ILE A 136 -16.79 -1.19 -21.71
CA ILE A 136 -15.93 -0.03 -21.99
C ILE A 136 -14.53 -0.23 -21.39
N PHE A 137 -14.47 -0.71 -20.15
CA PHE A 137 -13.22 -0.81 -19.39
C PHE A 137 -12.93 -2.26 -19.03
N ASP A 138 -11.78 -2.74 -19.50
CA ASP A 138 -11.15 -3.99 -19.07
C ASP A 138 -9.84 -3.69 -18.32
N VAL A 139 -9.58 -4.43 -17.23
CA VAL A 139 -8.34 -4.32 -16.46
C VAL A 139 -7.69 -5.69 -16.35
N THR A 140 -6.56 -5.86 -17.02
CA THR A 140 -5.71 -7.06 -16.91
C THR A 140 -4.53 -6.81 -15.97
N VAL A 141 -4.29 -7.74 -15.02
CA VAL A 141 -3.16 -7.68 -14.07
C VAL A 141 -2.10 -8.73 -14.42
N ASN A 142 -0.88 -8.27 -14.70
CA ASN A 142 0.25 -9.17 -14.90
C ASN A 142 0.79 -9.68 -13.54
N ARG A 143 0.65 -10.99 -13.31
CA ARG A 143 1.10 -11.67 -12.07
C ARG A 143 2.49 -12.31 -12.17
N VAL A 144 3.22 -12.09 -13.27
CA VAL A 144 4.56 -12.66 -13.47
C VAL A 144 5.55 -12.01 -12.52
N ARG A 145 6.22 -12.82 -11.69
CA ARG A 145 7.34 -12.39 -10.86
C ARG A 145 8.50 -11.94 -11.74
N ARG A 146 9.01 -10.72 -11.51
CA ARG A 146 10.17 -10.19 -12.23
C ARG A 146 11.45 -10.48 -11.45
N ASN A 147 12.46 -11.03 -12.12
CA ASN A 147 13.80 -11.16 -11.58
C ASN A 147 14.60 -9.88 -11.91
N PRO A 148 15.32 -9.30 -10.94
CA PRO A 148 16.08 -8.07 -11.15
C PRO A 148 17.26 -8.25 -12.11
N ILE A 149 17.74 -9.49 -12.25
CA ILE A 149 18.81 -9.87 -13.16
C ILE A 149 18.52 -11.26 -13.74
N ARG A 150 18.91 -11.49 -15.00
CA ARG A 150 18.89 -12.80 -15.66
C ARG A 150 20.31 -13.10 -16.14
N PHE A 151 20.91 -14.17 -15.63
CA PHE A 151 22.21 -14.64 -16.10
C PHE A 151 21.99 -15.53 -17.33
N LEU A 152 22.82 -15.35 -18.34
CA LEU A 152 22.89 -16.26 -19.48
C LEU A 152 23.83 -17.39 -19.08
N GLU A 153 23.34 -18.63 -19.15
CA GLU A 153 24.24 -19.78 -19.11
C GLU A 153 25.07 -19.76 -20.40
N GLY A 154 26.39 -19.91 -20.25
CA GLY A 154 27.32 -19.95 -21.38
C GLY A 154 26.91 -21.01 -22.40
N ARG A 155 27.17 -20.73 -23.68
CA ARG A 155 26.88 -21.61 -24.82
C ARG A 155 27.31 -23.05 -24.48
N ALA A 156 26.36 -23.99 -24.41
CA ALA A 156 26.67 -25.40 -24.40
C ALA A 156 27.56 -25.71 -25.62
N GLU A 157 28.72 -26.30 -25.38
CA GLU A 157 29.67 -26.74 -26.41
C GLU A 157 29.12 -27.94 -27.20
N ASP A 158 27.91 -27.86 -27.77
CA ASP A 158 27.31 -28.94 -28.57
C ASP A 158 27.44 -28.70 -30.09
N ALA A 159 28.38 -27.84 -30.52
CA ALA A 159 28.55 -27.48 -31.93
C ALA A 159 29.92 -27.88 -32.52
N LEU A 160 30.58 -28.90 -31.99
CA LEU A 160 31.88 -29.37 -32.51
C LEU A 160 31.99 -30.90 -32.66
N THR A 161 30.90 -31.62 -32.95
CA THR A 161 31.01 -32.98 -33.52
C THR A 161 29.83 -33.34 -34.42
N SER A 162 29.87 -32.98 -35.71
CA SER A 162 29.45 -33.88 -36.80
C SER A 162 29.72 -33.25 -38.18
N PRO A 163 30.60 -33.81 -39.02
CA PRO A 163 30.79 -33.39 -40.40
C PRO A 163 30.11 -34.36 -41.38
N GLU A 164 28.79 -34.22 -41.58
CA GLU A 164 28.08 -34.83 -42.72
C GLU A 164 26.85 -33.97 -43.04
N ALA A 165 26.43 -33.72 -44.26
CA ALA A 165 27.01 -33.76 -45.58
C ALA A 165 25.99 -32.95 -46.41
N VAL A 166 26.48 -32.03 -47.24
CA VAL A 166 25.68 -31.23 -48.16
C VAL A 166 24.98 -32.16 -49.15
N ALA A 167 23.66 -32.17 -49.14
CA ALA A 167 22.85 -32.69 -50.24
C ALA A 167 21.75 -31.66 -50.55
N VAL A 168 21.88 -31.03 -51.72
CA VAL A 168 20.90 -30.09 -52.29
C VAL A 168 19.81 -30.94 -52.98
N PRO A 169 18.51 -30.72 -52.70
CA PRO A 169 17.44 -31.35 -53.48
C PRO A 169 17.12 -30.57 -54.77
N GLU A 170 16.77 -31.31 -55.82
CA GLU A 170 16.08 -30.82 -57.03
C GLU A 170 14.68 -30.25 -56.73
#